data_AF-A0A6I2MJ91-F1
#
_entry.id   AF-A0A6I2MJ91-F1
#
_cell.length_a   1.000
_cell.length_b   1.000
_cell.length_c   1.000
_cell.angle_alpha   90.00
_cell.angle_beta   90.00
_cell.angle_gamma   90.00
#
_symmetry.space_group_name_H-M   'P 1'
#
loop_
_entity.id
_entity.type
_entity.pdbx_description
1 polymer ?
#
loop_
_entity_poly.entity_id
_entity_poly.type
_entity_poly.pdbx_seq_one_letter_code
_entity_poly.pdbx_strand_id
1 'polypeptide(L)'
;MNAIKEKSKNGLQEYFTVETTKTFQIDMDKALKTMEPTEVLQVLLKYDITSKPEGKEFLEIYSQMMGGWKKENQGSKVVSEVTTSKSRCSACFLGKCMTVYEFEYKHSKAHVPYNRVIYRYDFGMMYDVRDGILYDLTICNSFLSKGELQELNKPC
;
A
#
# COMPACT_ATOMS: atom_id res chain seq x y z
N MET A 1 20.07 -14.46 0.27
CA MET A 1 20.41 -14.36 1.70
C MET A 1 19.12 -14.17 2.47
N ASN A 2 18.62 -15.23 3.11
CA ASN A 2 17.41 -15.17 3.93
C ASN A 2 17.78 -14.55 5.27
N ALA A 3 17.54 -13.25 5.43
CA ALA A 3 17.49 -12.65 6.74
C ALA A 3 16.19 -13.13 7.40
N ILE A 4 16.31 -14.15 8.25
CA ILE A 4 15.29 -14.44 9.26
C ILE A 4 15.29 -13.19 10.15
N LYS A 5 14.35 -12.26 9.90
CA LYS A 5 14.15 -11.09 10.76
C LYS A 5 13.92 -11.62 12.17
N GLU A 6 14.84 -11.32 13.09
CA GLU A 6 14.59 -11.49 14.52
C GLU A 6 13.33 -10.70 14.83
N LYS A 7 12.23 -11.41 15.12
CA LYS A 7 10.99 -10.80 15.56
C LYS A 7 11.30 -10.03 16.84
N SER A 8 11.16 -8.71 16.77
CA SER A 8 11.02 -7.84 17.94
C SER A 8 10.17 -8.54 18.99
N LYS A 9 10.61 -8.52 20.25
CA LYS A 9 9.85 -9.07 21.39
C LYS A 9 8.48 -8.41 21.57
N ASN A 10 8.19 -7.32 20.84
CA ASN A 10 6.95 -6.57 20.85
C ASN A 10 6.54 -6.21 19.41
N GLY A 11 5.79 -7.10 18.75
CA GLY A 11 5.25 -6.87 17.40
C GLY A 11 3.96 -6.07 17.43
N LEU A 12 3.42 -5.73 16.26
CA LEU A 12 2.19 -4.92 16.16
C LEU A 12 1.01 -5.51 16.94
N GLN A 13 0.94 -6.83 17.11
CA GLN A 13 -0.16 -7.49 17.81
C GLN A 13 -0.42 -7.00 19.24
N GLU A 14 0.55 -6.36 19.89
CA GLU A 14 0.37 -5.77 21.22
C GLU A 14 -0.43 -4.46 21.22
N TYR A 15 -0.54 -3.82 20.05
CA TYR A 15 -1.19 -2.51 19.84
C TYR A 15 -2.60 -2.66 19.26
N PHE A 16 -2.95 -3.88 18.84
CA PHE A 16 -4.17 -4.13 18.10
C PHE A 16 -5.08 -5.14 18.80
N THR A 17 -6.37 -4.81 18.79
CA THR A 17 -7.46 -5.74 19.06
C THR A 17 -8.18 -6.02 17.74
N VAL A 18 -9.14 -6.95 17.77
CA VAL A 18 -10.01 -7.20 16.60
C VAL A 18 -10.73 -5.93 16.15
N GLU A 19 -11.17 -5.10 17.09
CA GLU A 19 -11.89 -3.86 16.78
C GLU A 19 -10.95 -2.80 16.22
N THR A 20 -9.81 -2.55 16.87
CA THR A 20 -8.87 -1.53 16.40
C THR A 20 -8.23 -1.92 15.07
N THR A 21 -8.06 -3.22 14.79
CA THR A 21 -7.60 -3.71 13.48
C THR A 21 -8.57 -3.33 12.36
N LYS A 22 -9.88 -3.53 12.57
CA LYS A 22 -10.90 -3.16 11.58
C LYS A 22 -10.93 -1.67 11.32
N THR A 23 -10.92 -0.86 12.37
CA THR A 23 -10.92 0.60 12.25
C THR A 23 -9.64 1.10 11.58
N PHE A 24 -8.49 0.49 11.90
CA PHE A 24 -7.22 0.81 11.26
C PHE A 24 -7.24 0.54 9.75
N GLN A 25 -7.77 -0.60 9.33
CA GLN A 25 -7.88 -0.92 7.90
C GLN A 25 -8.77 0.08 7.15
N ILE A 26 -9.85 0.55 7.77
CA ILE A 26 -10.74 1.57 7.19
C ILE A 26 -10.02 2.92 7.08
N ASP A 27 -9.35 3.35 8.15
CA ASP A 27 -8.62 4.62 8.18
C ASP A 27 -7.45 4.62 7.17
N MET A 28 -6.71 3.51 7.13
CA MET A 28 -5.61 3.33 6.20
C MET A 28 -6.10 3.29 4.74
N ASP A 29 -7.22 2.63 4.44
CA ASP A 29 -7.81 2.64 3.08
C ASP A 29 -8.13 4.07 2.62
N LYS A 30 -8.75 4.87 3.49
CA LYS A 30 -9.04 6.29 3.21
C LYS A 30 -7.76 7.08 2.98
N ALA A 31 -6.75 6.92 3.83
CA ALA A 31 -5.48 7.63 3.72
C ALA A 31 -4.73 7.25 2.44
N LEU A 32 -4.65 5.95 2.12
CA LEU A 32 -4.00 5.46 0.90
C LEU A 32 -4.68 6.03 -0.36
N LYS A 33 -6.01 6.14 -0.38
CA LYS A 33 -6.75 6.75 -1.51
C LYS A 33 -6.46 8.22 -1.75
N THR A 34 -5.83 8.93 -0.82
CA THR A 34 -5.40 10.32 -1.05
C THR A 34 -4.13 10.43 -1.87
N MET A 35 -3.33 9.36 -1.94
CA MET A 35 -1.98 9.35 -2.54
C MET A 35 -0.99 10.34 -1.90
N GLU A 36 -1.27 10.79 -0.67
CA GLU A 36 -0.42 11.72 0.08
C GLU A 36 0.26 11.02 1.28
N PRO A 37 1.61 10.96 1.32
CA PRO A 37 2.35 10.37 2.44
C PRO A 37 2.00 10.94 3.82
N THR A 38 1.60 12.21 3.88
CA THR A 38 1.21 12.88 5.13
C THR A 38 -0.06 12.29 5.73
N GLU A 39 -1.04 11.91 4.91
CA GLU A 39 -2.30 11.30 5.38
C GLU A 39 -2.04 9.90 5.96
N VAL A 40 -1.16 9.13 5.32
CA VAL A 40 -0.72 7.83 5.82
C VAL A 40 0.04 7.95 7.14
N LEU A 41 0.95 8.92 7.24
CA LEU A 41 1.67 9.21 8.48
C LEU A 41 0.70 9.53 9.64
N GLN A 42 -0.35 10.32 9.38
CA GLN A 42 -1.36 10.63 10.40
C GLN A 42 -2.08 9.38 10.92
N VAL A 43 -2.39 8.42 10.04
CA VAL A 43 -2.96 7.13 10.47
C VAL A 43 -1.96 6.37 11.34
N LEU A 44 -0.69 6.24 10.92
CA LEU A 44 0.30 5.53 11.74
C LEU A 44 0.50 6.18 13.12
N LEU A 45 0.43 7.51 13.21
CA LEU A 45 0.52 8.26 14.48
C LEU A 45 -0.70 8.00 15.36
N LYS A 46 -1.91 7.99 14.77
CA LYS A 46 -3.17 7.73 15.50
C LYS A 46 -3.16 6.39 16.23
N TYR A 47 -2.48 5.38 15.68
CA TYR A 47 -2.40 4.03 16.25
C TYR A 47 -1.07 3.74 16.97
N ASP A 48 -0.23 4.76 17.17
CA ASP A 48 1.07 4.67 17.88
C ASP A 48 2.06 3.62 17.30
N ILE A 49 2.05 3.46 15.97
CA ILE A 49 2.92 2.47 15.29
C ILE A 49 4.04 3.09 14.46
N THR A 50 4.14 4.41 14.36
CA THR A 50 5.23 5.10 13.62
C THR A 50 6.62 4.82 14.19
N SER A 51 6.73 4.54 15.48
CA SER A 51 8.01 4.23 16.13
C SER A 51 8.44 2.78 15.92
N LYS A 52 7.53 1.90 15.49
CA LYS A 52 7.75 0.47 15.32
C LYS A 52 8.47 0.15 14.02
N PRO A 53 9.30 -0.91 13.98
CA PRO A 53 9.99 -1.32 12.76
C PRO A 53 9.04 -1.46 11.56
N GLU A 54 7.89 -2.11 11.74
CA GLU A 54 6.89 -2.35 10.71
C GLU A 54 6.28 -1.04 10.19
N GLY A 55 5.95 -0.11 11.09
CA GLY A 55 5.41 1.20 10.71
C GLY A 55 6.44 2.10 10.01
N LYS A 56 7.71 2.07 10.44
CA LYS A 56 8.81 2.79 9.79
C LYS A 56 9.10 2.25 8.40
N GLU A 57 9.25 0.93 8.28
CA GLU A 57 9.51 0.24 7.01
C GLU A 57 8.37 0.48 6.03
N PHE A 58 7.11 0.36 6.48
CA PHE A 58 5.95 0.67 5.66
C PHE A 58 5.96 2.12 5.15
N LEU A 59 6.18 3.11 6.03
CA LEU A 59 6.17 4.52 5.64
C LEU A 59 7.32 4.86 4.68
N GLU A 60 8.49 4.27 4.90
CA GLU A 60 9.65 4.44 4.02
C GLU A 60 9.35 3.92 2.61
N ILE A 61 8.85 2.67 2.50
CA ILE A 61 8.48 2.07 1.22
C ILE A 61 7.39 2.92 0.56
N TYR A 62 6.37 3.36 1.31
CA TYR A 62 5.26 4.15 0.76
C TYR A 62 5.74 5.48 0.20
N SER A 63 6.58 6.18 0.96
CA SER A 63 7.13 7.47 0.55
C SER A 63 7.98 7.34 -0.71
N GLN A 64 8.78 6.28 -0.81
CA GLN A 64 9.55 5.98 -2.03
C GLN A 64 8.64 5.70 -3.23
N MET A 65 7.60 4.89 -3.06
CA MET A 65 6.63 4.59 -4.12
C MET A 65 5.90 5.86 -4.59
N MET A 66 5.46 6.71 -3.66
CA MET A 66 4.76 7.96 -3.99
C MET A 66 5.68 8.99 -4.67
N GLY A 67 6.96 9.04 -4.30
CA GLY A 67 7.97 9.84 -5.03
C GLY A 67 8.19 9.39 -6.48
N GLY A 68 7.87 8.13 -6.79
CA GLY A 68 7.95 7.57 -8.14
C GLY A 68 7.05 8.30 -9.13
N TRP A 69 5.76 8.48 -8.80
CA TRP A 69 4.77 9.10 -9.68
C TRP A 69 4.69 10.62 -9.52
N LYS A 70 4.90 11.15 -8.30
CA LYS A 70 4.82 12.60 -8.01
C LYS A 70 6.12 13.30 -8.39
N LYS A 71 6.41 13.39 -9.70
CA LYS A 71 7.60 14.09 -10.21
C LYS A 71 7.56 15.58 -9.89
N GLU A 72 8.57 16.05 -9.17
CA GLU A 72 8.78 17.45 -8.87
C GLU A 72 8.86 18.26 -10.18
N ASN A 73 8.31 19.47 -10.19
CA ASN A 73 8.25 20.37 -11.36
C ASN A 73 7.42 19.92 -12.57
N GLN A 74 6.92 18.68 -12.61
CA GLN A 74 6.12 18.19 -13.75
C GLN A 74 4.61 18.42 -13.58
N GLY A 75 4.17 19.03 -12.47
CA GLY A 75 2.75 19.30 -12.21
C GLY A 75 1.91 18.02 -12.19
N SER A 76 2.45 16.98 -11.55
CA SER A 76 1.85 15.66 -11.39
C SER A 76 0.54 15.75 -10.62
N LYS A 77 -0.54 15.25 -11.20
CA LYS A 77 -1.88 15.24 -10.58
C LYS A 77 -2.59 13.93 -10.89
N VAL A 78 -3.27 13.39 -9.89
CA VAL A 78 -4.26 12.32 -10.07
C VAL A 78 -5.43 12.89 -10.89
N VAL A 79 -5.88 12.15 -11.90
CA VAL A 79 -6.95 12.56 -12.82
C VAL A 79 -8.18 11.64 -12.80
N SER A 80 -8.12 10.56 -12.03
CA SER A 80 -9.22 9.62 -11.81
C SER A 80 -9.48 9.44 -10.31
N GLU A 81 -10.62 8.84 -9.96
CA GLU A 81 -10.77 8.28 -8.62
C GLU A 81 -9.75 7.14 -8.41
N VAL A 82 -9.25 7.00 -7.18
CA VAL A 82 -8.44 5.84 -6.79
C VAL A 82 -9.36 4.66 -6.55
N THR A 83 -9.24 3.65 -7.38
CA THR A 83 -10.04 2.43 -7.28
C THR A 83 -9.28 1.34 -6.53
N THR A 84 -10.00 0.38 -5.97
CA THR A 84 -9.39 -0.78 -5.31
C THR A 84 -9.88 -2.09 -5.89
N SER A 85 -9.01 -3.10 -5.88
CA SER A 85 -9.35 -4.48 -6.25
C SER A 85 -8.63 -5.48 -5.35
N LYS A 86 -9.11 -6.73 -5.33
CA LYS A 86 -8.43 -7.81 -4.61
C LYS A 86 -7.45 -8.52 -5.53
N SER A 87 -6.26 -8.80 -5.01
CA SER A 87 -5.24 -9.60 -5.69
C SER A 87 -4.47 -10.48 -4.70
N ARG A 88 -3.46 -11.17 -5.18
CA ARG A 88 -2.53 -12.00 -4.41
C ARG A 88 -1.11 -11.57 -4.68
N CYS A 89 -0.28 -11.57 -3.65
CA CYS A 89 1.15 -11.36 -3.80
C CYS A 89 1.76 -12.46 -4.67
N SER A 90 2.62 -12.07 -5.62
CA SER A 90 3.33 -12.99 -6.53
C SER A 90 4.80 -13.21 -6.15
N ALA A 91 5.24 -12.66 -5.00
CA ALA A 91 6.64 -12.67 -4.58
C ALA A 91 6.80 -13.00 -3.08
N CYS A 92 7.14 -12.02 -2.25
CA CYS A 92 7.58 -12.20 -0.85
C CYS A 92 6.58 -12.97 0.03
N PHE A 93 5.29 -12.83 -0.26
CA PHE A 93 4.20 -13.46 0.47
C PHE A 93 3.31 -14.26 -0.47
N LEU A 94 3.92 -15.11 -1.30
CA LEU A 94 3.28 -15.81 -2.41
C LEU A 94 1.88 -16.34 -2.05
N GLY A 95 0.89 -15.87 -2.82
CA GLY A 95 -0.51 -16.28 -2.70
C GLY A 95 -1.30 -15.57 -1.59
N LYS A 96 -0.69 -14.77 -0.70
CA LYS A 96 -1.43 -14.01 0.32
C LYS A 96 -2.28 -12.92 -0.32
N CYS A 97 -3.48 -12.72 0.21
CA CYS A 97 -4.41 -11.73 -0.27
C CYS A 97 -3.94 -10.30 0.02
N MET A 98 -4.21 -9.41 -0.91
CA MET A 98 -3.90 -7.99 -0.82
C MET A 98 -4.97 -7.14 -1.50
N THR A 99 -5.01 -5.88 -1.14
CA THR A 99 -5.82 -4.86 -1.79
C THR A 99 -4.91 -4.05 -2.71
N VAL A 100 -5.19 -4.06 -4.02
CA VAL A 100 -4.49 -3.25 -5.01
C VAL A 100 -5.19 -1.92 -5.15
N TYR A 101 -4.43 -0.83 -5.11
CA TYR A 101 -4.88 0.53 -5.38
C TYR A 101 -4.45 0.88 -6.80
N GLU A 102 -5.39 1.32 -7.65
CA GLU A 102 -5.16 1.67 -9.05
C GLU A 102 -5.64 3.11 -9.29
N PHE A 103 -4.80 3.94 -9.92
CA PHE A 103 -5.17 5.31 -10.27
C PHE A 103 -4.47 5.80 -11.53
N GLU A 104 -5.07 6.81 -12.16
CA GLU A 104 -4.52 7.50 -13.31
C GLU A 104 -3.99 8.87 -12.93
N TYR A 105 -2.88 9.27 -13.54
CA TYR A 105 -2.25 10.56 -13.29
C TYR A 105 -1.66 11.17 -14.55
N LYS A 106 -1.38 12.48 -14.48
CA LYS A 106 -0.84 13.26 -15.59
C LYS A 106 0.21 14.24 -15.11
N HIS A 107 1.24 14.44 -15.94
CA HIS A 107 2.27 15.45 -15.76
C HIS A 107 1.94 16.73 -16.55
N SER A 108 1.11 17.59 -15.97
CA SER A 108 0.56 18.76 -16.69
C SER A 108 1.62 19.77 -17.17
N LYS A 109 2.79 19.83 -16.51
CA LYS A 109 3.91 20.73 -16.84
C LYS A 109 5.07 20.02 -17.55
N ALA A 110 4.92 18.74 -17.93
CA ALA A 110 5.94 18.07 -18.74
C ALA A 110 6.06 18.72 -20.14
N HIS A 111 7.12 18.40 -20.85
CA HIS A 111 7.26 18.82 -22.24
C HIS A 111 6.34 17.99 -23.15
N VAL A 112 5.98 18.55 -24.31
CA VAL A 112 5.19 17.84 -25.33
C VAL A 112 6.04 16.70 -25.92
N PRO A 113 5.51 15.48 -26.12
CA PRO A 113 4.09 15.09 -25.98
C PRO A 113 3.69 14.56 -24.59
N TYR A 114 4.61 14.44 -23.64
CA TYR A 114 4.39 13.81 -22.34
C TYR A 114 3.33 14.50 -21.48
N ASN A 115 3.12 15.81 -21.65
CA ASN A 115 2.02 16.52 -21.01
C ASN A 115 0.62 16.20 -21.54
N ARG A 116 0.49 15.27 -22.48
CA ARG A 116 -0.81 14.75 -22.98
C ARG A 116 -1.04 13.29 -22.59
N VAL A 117 -0.01 12.62 -22.10
CA VAL A 117 -0.09 11.21 -21.71
C VAL A 117 -0.81 11.08 -20.37
N ILE A 118 -1.73 10.13 -20.31
CA ILE A 118 -2.33 9.63 -19.07
C ILE A 118 -1.55 8.38 -18.69
N TYR A 119 -0.99 8.39 -17.49
CA TYR A 119 -0.24 7.28 -16.94
C TYR A 119 -1.11 6.54 -15.94
N ARG A 120 -0.89 5.24 -15.84
CA ARG A 120 -1.49 4.40 -14.81
C ARG A 120 -0.43 4.02 -13.79
N TYR A 121 -0.80 4.03 -12.52
CA TYR A 121 0.01 3.53 -11.42
C TYR A 121 -0.83 2.58 -10.56
N ASP A 122 -0.18 1.54 -10.05
CA ASP A 122 -0.80 0.63 -9.09
C ASP A 122 0.20 0.13 -8.04
N PHE A 123 -0.36 -0.23 -6.86
CA PHE A 123 0.38 -0.84 -5.77
C PHE A 123 -0.53 -1.70 -4.90
N GLY A 124 0.03 -2.73 -4.28
CA GLY A 124 -0.66 -3.66 -3.39
C GLY A 124 -0.38 -3.37 -1.92
N MET A 125 -1.44 -3.38 -1.11
CA MET A 125 -1.40 -3.33 0.35
C MET A 125 -1.73 -4.70 0.93
N MET A 126 -0.89 -5.19 1.83
CA MET A 126 -1.11 -6.44 2.54
C MET A 126 -1.10 -6.21 4.06
N TYR A 127 -2.06 -6.84 4.73
CA TYR A 127 -2.10 -6.95 6.19
C TYR A 127 -1.91 -8.42 6.56
N ASP A 128 -0.98 -8.73 7.47
CA ASP A 128 -0.95 -10.04 8.15
C ASP A 128 -1.87 -9.95 9.36
N VAL A 129 -3.09 -10.47 9.22
CA VAL A 129 -4.10 -10.51 10.29
C VAL A 129 -4.30 -11.96 10.71
N ARG A 130 -4.18 -12.23 12.01
CA ARG A 130 -4.39 -13.56 12.61
C ARG A 130 -5.37 -13.42 13.74
N ASP A 131 -6.41 -14.25 13.72
CA ASP A 131 -7.52 -14.17 14.69
C ASP A 131 -8.12 -12.76 14.82
N GLY A 132 -8.12 -12.01 13.71
CA GLY A 132 -8.62 -10.63 13.65
C GLY A 132 -7.65 -9.55 14.16
N ILE A 133 -6.45 -9.92 14.62
CA ILE A 133 -5.45 -8.99 15.15
C ILE A 133 -4.35 -8.74 14.11
N LEU A 134 -3.92 -7.48 13.95
CA LEU A 134 -2.82 -7.11 13.06
C LEU A 134 -1.46 -7.52 13.63
N TYR A 135 -0.69 -8.30 12.87
CA TYR A 135 0.68 -8.70 13.20
C TYR A 135 1.72 -7.98 12.36
N ASP A 136 1.41 -7.67 11.11
CA ASP A 136 2.33 -7.04 10.17
C ASP A 136 1.54 -6.30 9.07
N LEU A 137 2.19 -5.34 8.44
CA LEU A 137 1.66 -4.62 7.29
C LEU A 137 2.78 -4.25 6.32
N THR A 138 2.49 -4.31 5.03
CA THR A 138 3.46 -3.94 4.00
C THR A 138 2.78 -3.55 2.71
N ILE A 139 3.54 -2.93 1.82
CA ILE A 139 3.12 -2.58 0.47
C ILE A 139 4.17 -3.03 -0.54
N CYS A 140 3.73 -3.33 -1.76
CA CYS A 140 4.64 -3.61 -2.87
C CYS A 140 3.95 -3.40 -4.22
N ASN A 141 4.70 -3.59 -5.30
CA ASN A 141 4.22 -3.57 -6.68
C ASN A 141 4.25 -4.96 -7.35
N SER A 142 4.28 -6.04 -6.55
CA SER A 142 4.39 -7.41 -7.07
C SER A 142 3.17 -8.24 -6.68
N PHE A 143 2.22 -8.31 -7.59
CA PHE A 143 0.95 -8.99 -7.42
C PHE A 143 0.39 -9.49 -8.74
N LEU A 144 -0.53 -10.46 -8.65
CA LEU A 144 -1.18 -11.04 -9.81
C LEU A 144 -2.08 -10.00 -10.51
N SER A 145 -2.02 -9.99 -11.83
CA SER A 145 -2.96 -9.29 -12.69
C SER A 145 -4.36 -9.91 -12.60
N LYS A 146 -5.35 -9.15 -13.07
CA LYS A 146 -6.75 -9.63 -13.17
C LYS A 146 -6.85 -10.89 -14.03
N GLY A 147 -6.05 -11.02 -15.09
CA GLY A 147 -6.02 -12.21 -15.95
C GLY A 147 -5.48 -13.45 -15.23
N GLU A 148 -4.34 -13.32 -14.54
CA GLU A 148 -3.75 -14.42 -13.78
C GLU A 148 -4.66 -14.90 -12.65
N LEU A 149 -5.39 -14.00 -11.98
CA LEU A 149 -6.37 -14.38 -10.96
C LEU A 149 -7.53 -15.21 -11.53
N GLN A 150 -8.01 -14.87 -12.73
CA GLN A 150 -9.07 -15.60 -13.42
C GLN A 150 -8.62 -17.01 -13.80
N GLU A 151 -7.41 -17.15 -14.34
CA GLU A 151 -6.83 -18.45 -14.70
C GLU A 151 -6.67 -19.38 -13.48
N LEU A 152 -6.33 -18.81 -12.32
CA LEU A 152 -6.11 -19.58 -11.11
C LEU A 152 -7.40 -19.93 -10.35
N ASN A 153 -8.54 -19.30 -10.68
CA ASN A 153 -9.83 -19.45 -10.00
C ASN A 153 -9.73 -19.43 -8.46
N LYS A 154 -8.89 -18.54 -7.92
CA LYS A 154 -8.58 -18.46 -6.48
C LYS A 154 -9.12 -17.15 -5.88
N PRO A 155 -10.34 -17.13 -5.32
CA PRO A 155 -10.88 -15.91 -4.71
C PRO A 155 -10.06 -15.48 -3.49
N CYS A 156 -9.87 -14.17 -3.35
CA CYS A 156 -9.61 -13.48 -2.10
C CYS A 156 -10.93 -12.79 -1.69
#